data_AF-A0A0F9SJZ7-F1
#
_entry.id   AF-A0A0F9SJZ7-F1
#
_cell.length_a   1.000
_cell.length_b   1.000
_cell.length_c   1.000
_cell.angle_alpha   90.00
_cell.angle_beta   90.00
_cell.angle_gamma   90.00
#
_symmetry.space_group_name_H-M   'P 1'
#
loop_
_entity.id
_entity.type
_entity.pdbx_description
1 polymer ?
#
loop_
_entity_poly.entity_id
_entity_poly.type
_entity_poly.pdbx_seq_one_letter_code
_entity_poly.pdbx_strand_id
1 'polypeptide(L)' 'MASATKKRKGYCTACNSWITWIKHASIGAVECPECGGVAVVAYLKTWMRGS' A
#
# COMPACT_ATOMS: atom_id res chain seq x y z
N MET A 1 -12.77 14.68 -12.82
CA MET A 1 -12.30 13.31 -13.13
C MET A 1 -11.94 12.63 -11.82
N ALA A 2 -12.80 11.77 -11.29
CA ALA A 2 -12.53 11.05 -10.05
C ALA A 2 -11.51 9.95 -10.34
N SER A 3 -10.22 10.24 -10.17
CA SER A 3 -9.17 9.23 -10.17
C SER A 3 -9.50 8.21 -9.07
N ALA A 4 -9.90 7.01 -9.47
CA ALA A 4 -10.22 5.92 -8.56
C ALA A 4 -8.95 5.45 -7.85
N THR A 5 -8.57 6.13 -6.76
CA THR A 5 -7.50 5.73 -5.86
C THR A 5 -7.92 4.43 -5.18
N LYS A 6 -7.52 3.28 -5.75
CA LYS A 6 -7.78 1.96 -5.16
C LYS A 6 -7.01 1.87 -3.84
N LYS A 7 -7.72 2.11 -2.74
CA LYS A 7 -7.27 1.93 -1.37
C LYS A 7 -7.11 0.43 -1.09
N ARG A 8 -5.91 -0.02 -0.71
CA ARG A 8 -5.65 -1.42 -0.30
C ARG A 8 -5.28 -1.43 1.17
N LYS A 9 -5.99 -2.24 1.98
CA LYS A 9 -5.55 -2.52 3.34
C LYS A 9 -4.35 -3.46 3.29
N GLY A 10 -3.30 -3.14 4.02
CA GLY A 10 -2.08 -3.94 4.09
C GLY A 10 -1.30 -3.60 5.36
N TYR A 11 -0.53 -4.55 5.85
CA TYR A 11 0.31 -4.32 7.02
C TYR A 11 1.52 -3.47 6.63
N CYS A 12 1.74 -2.38 7.35
CA CYS A 12 2.96 -1.59 7.25
C CYS A 12 3.91 -2.02 8.35
N THR A 13 5.05 -2.60 7.96
CA THR A 13 6.10 -3.02 8.91
C THR A 13 6.82 -1.84 9.55
N ALA A 14 6.90 -0.71 8.86
CA ALA A 14 7.47 0.52 9.43
C ALA A 14 6.58 1.12 10.53
N CYS A 15 5.26 1.13 10.32
CA CYS A 15 4.29 1.57 11.34
C CYS A 15 3.90 0.45 12.32
N ASN A 16 4.31 -0.79 12.04
CA ASN A 16 3.88 -2.01 12.72
C ASN A 16 2.34 -2.07 12.92
N SER A 17 1.58 -1.67 11.90
CA SER A 17 0.13 -1.52 11.97
C SER A 17 -0.55 -1.77 10.62
N TRP A 18 -1.85 -2.10 10.68
CA TRP A 18 -2.69 -2.28 9.49
C TRP A 18 -3.19 -0.93 8.99
N ILE A 19 -2.72 -0.53 7.81
CA ILE A 19 -3.05 0.77 7.24
C ILE A 19 -3.69 0.64 5.87
N THR A 20 -4.29 1.73 5.43
CA THR A 20 -4.85 1.84 4.09
C THR A 20 -3.83 2.48 3.16
N TRP A 21 -3.20 1.65 2.35
CA TRP A 21 -2.19 2.07 1.38
C TRP A 21 -2.82 2.78 0.18
N ILE A 22 -2.15 3.82 -0.28
CA ILE A 22 -2.54 4.64 -1.43
C ILE A 22 -1.86 4.06 -2.67
N LYS A 23 -2.63 3.55 -3.63
CA LYS A 23 -2.06 2.99 -4.87
C LYS A 23 -1.77 4.07 -5.90
N HIS A 24 -0.51 4.18 -6.29
CA HIS A 24 -0.05 4.99 -7.41
C HIS A 24 0.00 4.14 -8.67
N ALA A 25 -1.05 4.23 -9.50
CA ALA A 25 -1.16 3.43 -10.73
C ALA A 25 -0.04 3.71 -11.72
N SER A 26 0.48 4.94 -11.77
CA SER A 26 1.52 5.39 -12.71
C SER A 26 2.86 4.67 -12.52
N ILE A 27 3.18 4.30 -11.29
CA ILE A 27 4.47 3.67 -10.92
C ILE A 27 4.30 2.23 -10.42
N GLY A 28 3.07 1.72 -10.36
CA GLY A 28 2.79 0.37 -9.86
C GLY A 28 3.14 0.17 -8.38
N ALA A 29 3.23 1.26 -7.61
CA ALA A 29 3.57 1.25 -6.19
C ALA A 29 2.38 1.65 -5.32
N VAL A 30 2.52 1.41 -4.02
CA VAL A 30 1.65 1.96 -3.00
C VAL A 30 2.46 2.73 -1.97
N GLU A 31 1.84 3.75 -1.39
CA GLU A 31 2.42 4.61 -0.38
C GLU A 31 1.66 4.46 0.94
N CYS A 32 2.42 4.44 2.04
CA CYS A 32 1.92 4.50 3.40
C CYS A 32 1.63 5.98 3.73
N PRO A 33 0.37 6.37 3.99
CA PRO A 33 0.05 7.75 4.33
C PRO A 33 0.57 8.18 5.71
N GLU A 34 0.93 7.24 6.59
CA GLU A 34 1.38 7.56 7.94
C GLU A 34 2.88 7.85 8.02
N CYS A 35 3.71 7.04 7.36
CA CYS A 35 5.17 7.18 7.40
C CYS A 35 5.81 7.57 6.07
N GLY A 36 5.03 7.70 4.99
CA GLY A 36 5.54 7.97 3.64
C GLY A 36 6.29 6.79 3.00
N GLY A 37 6.30 5.61 3.64
CA GLY A 37 6.95 4.43 3.09
C GLY A 37 6.32 3.99 1.77
N VAL A 38 7.13 3.69 0.76
CA VAL A 38 6.66 3.26 -0.56
C VAL A 38 6.98 1.78 -0.77
N ALA A 39 5.99 0.98 -1.15
CA ALA A 39 6.12 -0.44 -1.44
C ALA A 39 5.58 -0.75 -2.84
N VAL A 40 6.31 -1.52 -3.65
CA VAL A 40 5.87 -1.88 -5.00
C VAL A 40 4.76 -2.94 -4.91
N VAL A 41 3.63 -2.74 -5.61
CA VAL A 41 2.41 -3.58 -5.50
C VAL A 41 2.67 -5.05 -5.84
N ALA A 42 3.66 -5.32 -6.70
CA ALA A 42 4.09 -6.67 -7.04
C ALA A 42 4.53 -7.47 -5.80
N TYR A 43 5.18 -6.81 -4.84
CA TYR A 43 5.62 -7.43 -3.59
C TYR A 43 4.52 -7.45 -2.54
N LEU A 44 3.51 -6.57 -2.58
CA LEU A 44 2.40 -6.62 -1.61
C LEU A 44 1.62 -7.93 -1.62
N LYS A 45 1.55 -8.65 -2.75
CA LYS A 45 0.90 -9.97 -2.79
C LYS A 45 1.50 -10.95 -1.77
N THR A 46 2.79 -10.82 -1.49
CA THR A 46 3.50 -11.70 -0.55
C THR A 46 3.33 -11.26 0.90
N TRP A 47 3.14 -9.95 1.15
CA TRP A 47 3.09 -9.36 2.50
C TRP A 47 1.66 -9.27 3.05
N MET A 48 0.65 -9.16 2.17
CA MET A 48 -0.76 -9.20 2.57
C MET A 48 -1.28 -10.61 2.83
N ARG A 49 -0.48 -11.64 2.54
CA ARG A 49 -0.79 -13.03 2.89
C ARG A 49 -0.31 -13.31 4.31
N GLY A 50 -0.76 -12.49 5.25
CA GLY A 50 -0.87 -12.93 6.64
C GLY A 50 -1.89 -14.07 6.67
N SER A 51 -1.53 -15.14 7.38
CA SER A 51 -2.18 -16.44 7.52
C SER A 51 -3.71 -16.47 7.41
#